data_AF-A0A1I4ZDZ4-F1
#
_entry.id   AF-A0A1I4ZDZ4-F1
#
_cell.length_a   1.000
_cell.length_b   1.000
_cell.length_c   1.000
_cell.angle_alpha   90.00
_cell.angle_beta   90.00
_cell.angle_gamma   90.00
#
_symmetry.space_group_name_H-M   'P 1'
#
loop_
_entity.id
_entity.type
_entity.pdbx_description
1 polymer ?
#
loop_
_entity_poly.entity_id
_entity_poly.type
_entity_poly.pdbx_seq_one_letter_code
_entity_poly.pdbx_strand_id
1 'polypeptide(L)' 'MKKDIDRNRKTFYREHFGLASDKDYSETNLEKLLRYEKSGLVLGDNLIVSFESAGISFDVKLIEEKIKTYLL' A
#
# COMPACT_ATOMS: atom_id res chain seq x y z
N MET A 1 -6.11 -2.34 -5.75
CA MET A 1 -4.69 -2.42 -6.13
C MET A 1 -4.39 -1.83 -7.51
N LYS A 2 -3.30 -1.06 -7.64
CA LYS A 2 -2.66 -0.66 -8.91
C LYS A 2 -1.32 -1.41 -9.09
N LYS A 3 -0.87 -1.56 -10.34
CA LYS A 3 0.41 -2.19 -10.70
C LYS A 3 1.28 -1.18 -11.44
N ASP A 4 2.52 -1.05 -11.01
CA ASP A 4 3.54 -0.20 -11.59
C ASP A 4 4.80 -1.03 -11.90
N ILE A 5 5.67 -0.57 -12.80
CA ILE A 5 6.92 -1.26 -13.17
C ILE A 5 8.06 -0.22 -13.18
N ASP A 6 9.16 -0.51 -12.49
CA ASP A 6 10.34 0.36 -12.46
C ASP A 6 11.26 0.17 -13.69
N ARG A 7 12.34 0.96 -13.76
CA ARG A 7 13.35 0.85 -14.83
C ARG A 7 14.08 -0.51 -14.88
N ASN A 8 14.10 -1.25 -13.77
CA ASN A 8 14.72 -2.57 -13.65
C ASN A 8 13.74 -3.71 -13.94
N ARG A 9 12.52 -3.39 -14.41
CA ARG A 9 11.41 -4.34 -14.63
C ARG A 9 10.89 -5.01 -13.37
N LYS A 10 11.20 -4.47 -12.19
CA LYS A 10 10.59 -4.89 -10.94
C LYS A 10 9.14 -4.39 -10.91
N THR A 11 8.23 -5.32 -10.63
CA THR A 11 6.80 -4.99 -10.46
C THR A 11 6.55 -4.51 -9.05
N PHE A 12 5.83 -3.41 -8.93
CA PHE A 12 5.33 -2.90 -7.67
C PHE A 12 3.81 -2.87 -7.69
N TYR A 13 3.22 -3.21 -6.56
CA TYR A 13 1.78 -3.13 -6.33
C TYR A 13 1.49 -2.01 -5.34
N ARG A 14 0.37 -1.31 -5.54
CA ARG A 14 -0.04 -0.22 -4.66
C ARG A 14 -1.50 -0.32 -4.25
N GLU A 15 -1.75 -0.29 -2.94
CA GLU A 15 -3.10 -0.34 -2.36
C GLU A 15 -3.30 0.87 -1.43
N HIS A 16 -4.48 1.48 -1.51
CA HIS A 16 -4.94 2.41 -0.49
C HIS A 16 -5.96 1.69 0.39
N PHE A 17 -5.65 1.59 1.67
CA PHE A 17 -6.56 1.11 2.69
C PHE A 17 -7.27 2.34 3.27
N GLY A 18 -8.60 2.38 3.10
CA GLY A 18 -9.45 3.47 3.60
C GLY A 18 -9.49 3.54 5.13
N LEU A 19 -10.57 4.10 5.67
CA LEU A 19 -10.83 4.35 7.11
C LEU A 19 -10.36 3.23 8.07
N ALA A 20 -9.10 3.27 8.50
CA ALA A 20 -8.48 2.28 9.36
C ALA A 20 -8.95 2.37 10.82
N SER A 21 -9.63 3.46 11.19
CA SER A 21 -10.30 3.61 12.49
C SER A 21 -11.63 2.85 12.58
N ASP A 22 -12.21 2.46 11.45
CA ASP A 22 -13.39 1.60 11.46
C ASP A 22 -12.95 0.16 11.71
N LYS A 23 -13.56 -0.47 12.73
CA LYS A 23 -13.15 -1.78 13.23
C LYS A 23 -13.28 -2.85 12.14
N ASP A 24 -14.40 -2.90 11.44
CA ASP A 24 -14.68 -3.95 10.45
C ASP A 24 -13.81 -3.77 9.19
N TYR A 25 -13.57 -2.52 8.79
CA TYR A 25 -12.61 -2.19 7.74
C TYR A 25 -11.18 -2.55 8.14
N SER A 26 -10.79 -2.29 9.39
CA SER A 26 -9.43 -2.57 9.89
C SER A 26 -9.11 -4.07 9.87
N GLU A 27 -10.02 -4.91 10.35
CA GLU A 27 -9.86 -6.37 10.36
C GLU A 27 -9.74 -6.90 8.92
N THR A 28 -10.60 -6.44 8.01
CA THR A 28 -10.56 -6.82 6.59
C THR A 28 -9.26 -6.37 5.90
N ASN A 29 -8.79 -5.16 6.20
CA ASN A 29 -7.56 -4.61 5.63
C ASN A 29 -6.31 -5.36 6.13
N LEU A 30 -6.28 -5.71 7.41
CA LEU A 30 -5.22 -6.53 7.99
C LEU A 30 -5.22 -7.95 7.41
N GLU A 31 -6.39 -8.56 7.21
CA GLU A 31 -6.49 -9.87 6.57
C GLU A 31 -5.96 -9.83 5.13
N LYS A 32 -6.28 -8.78 4.37
CA LYS A 32 -5.70 -8.57 3.03
C LYS A 32 -4.18 -8.47 3.07
N LEU A 33 -3.61 -7.69 4.00
CA LEU A 33 -2.16 -7.56 4.16
C LEU A 33 -1.50 -8.93 4.44
N LEU A 34 -2.10 -9.75 5.31
CA LEU A 34 -1.60 -11.10 5.58
C LEU A 34 -1.67 -12.01 4.33
N ARG A 35 -2.73 -11.89 3.53
CA ARG A 35 -2.87 -12.63 2.27
C ARG A 35 -1.83 -12.18 1.24
N TYR A 36 -1.56 -10.89 1.17
CA TYR A 36 -0.50 -10.31 0.32
C TYR A 36 0.86 -10.87 0.70
N GLU A 37 1.23 -10.81 1.97
CA GLU A 37 2.52 -11.33 2.44
C GLU A 37 2.68 -12.83 2.14
N LYS A 38 1.66 -13.64 2.42
CA LYS A 38 1.64 -15.07 2.08
C LYS A 38 1.75 -15.35 0.57
N SER A 39 1.38 -14.39 -0.28
CA SER A 39 1.50 -14.49 -1.74
C SER A 39 2.81 -13.92 -2.30
N GLY A 40 3.70 -13.42 -1.45
CA GLY A 40 4.96 -12.80 -1.86
C GLY A 40 4.86 -11.30 -2.19
N LEU A 41 3.75 -10.65 -1.83
CA LEU A 41 3.62 -9.19 -1.85
C LEU A 41 4.09 -8.64 -0.50
N VAL A 42 5.34 -8.22 -0.45
CA VAL A 42 6.07 -7.79 0.73
C VAL A 42 6.08 -6.26 0.81
N LEU A 43 5.57 -5.74 1.92
CA LEU A 43 5.47 -4.31 2.19
C LEU A 43 6.87 -3.68 2.24
N GLY A 44 7.08 -2.63 1.45
CA GLY A 44 8.39 -1.97 1.31
C GLY A 44 9.35 -2.64 0.31
N ASP A 45 9.01 -3.79 -0.25
CA ASP A 45 9.79 -4.44 -1.31
C ASP A 45 9.09 -4.33 -2.67
N ASN A 46 7.94 -4.99 -2.85
CA ASN A 46 7.13 -4.97 -4.07
C ASN A 46 5.68 -4.53 -3.80
N LEU A 47 5.37 -4.10 -2.57
CA LEU A 47 4.07 -3.58 -2.16
C LEU A 47 4.21 -2.22 -1.45
N ILE A 48 3.51 -1.21 -1.97
CA ILE A 48 3.38 0.13 -1.39
C ILE A 48 1.95 0.28 -0.88
N VAL A 49 1.79 0.69 0.38
CA VAL A 49 0.48 0.87 0.99
C VAL A 49 0.32 2.26 1.57
N SER A 50 -0.94 2.67 1.72
CA SER A 50 -1.32 3.92 2.38
C SER A 50 -2.59 3.70 3.18
N PHE A 51 -2.77 4.53 4.21
CA PHE A 51 -3.89 4.45 5.12
C PHE A 51 -4.50 5.83 5.33
N GLU A 52 -5.80 5.86 5.59
CA GLU A 52 -6.47 7.00 6.21
C GLU A 52 -7.16 6.55 7.50
N SER A 53 -7.46 7.48 8.38
CA SER A 53 -8.14 7.24 9.66
C SER A 53 -8.94 8.49 10.04
N ALA A 54 -9.85 8.41 11.01
CA ALA A 54 -10.71 9.52 11.40
C ALA A 54 -9.98 10.85 11.72
N GLY A 55 -8.69 10.80 12.09
CA GLY A 55 -7.83 11.97 12.29
C GLY A 55 -6.60 12.04 11.37
N ILE A 56 -6.48 11.12 10.42
CA ILE A 56 -5.32 11.03 9.50
C ILE A 56 -5.85 11.03 8.08
N SER A 57 -5.77 12.19 7.42
CA SER A 57 -6.18 12.32 6.03
C SER A 57 -5.25 11.56 5.09
N PHE A 58 -5.79 11.12 3.95
CA PHE A 58 -5.01 10.55 2.87
C PHE A 58 -3.98 11.55 2.33
N ASP A 59 -2.69 11.22 2.48
CA ASP A 59 -1.59 12.03 1.97
C ASP A 59 -1.11 11.54 0.60
N VAL A 60 -1.58 12.20 -0.45
CA VAL A 60 -1.18 11.91 -1.84
C VAL A 60 0.32 12.14 -2.04
N LYS A 61 0.90 13.17 -1.40
CA LYS A 61 2.32 13.52 -1.58
C LYS A 61 3.22 12.45 -1.01
N LEU A 62 2.89 11.92 0.17
CA LEU A 62 3.63 10.81 0.77
C LEU A 62 3.70 9.58 -0.15
N ILE A 63 2.63 9.34 -0.93
CA ILE A 63 2.61 8.24 -1.87
C ILE A 63 3.42 8.55 -3.13
N GLU A 64 3.34 9.76 -3.65
CA GLU A 64 4.19 10.19 -4.76
C GLU A 64 5.68 10.11 -4.40
N GLU A 65 6.04 10.47 -3.17
CA GLU A 65 7.40 10.32 -2.65
C GLU A 65 7.82 8.86 -2.57
N LYS A 66 6.99 7.98 -2.01
CA LYS A 66 7.26 6.53 -2.00
C LYS A 66 7.46 6.00 -3.42
N ILE A 67 6.59 6.37 -4.36
CA ILE A 67 6.72 5.99 -5.76
C ILE A 67 8.06 6.44 -6.33
N LYS A 68 8.46 7.69 -6.10
CA LYS A 68 9.76 8.20 -6.55
C LYS A 68 10.92 7.42 -5.93
N THR A 69 10.85 7.10 -4.63
CA THR A 69 11.91 6.33 -3.95
C THR A 69 12.04 4.91 -4.50
N TYR A 70 10.93 4.24 -4.80
CA TYR A 70 10.93 2.82 -5.15
C TYR A 70 10.96 2.56 -6.67
N LEU A 71 10.48 3.49 -7.52
CA LEU A 71 10.33 3.30 -8.96
C LEU A 71 11.37 4.03 -9.84
N LEU A 72 12.18 4.94 -9.27
CA LEU A 72 13.21 5.70 -10.03
C LEU A 72 14.58 5.03 -10.06
#